data_AF-A0A2A5F955-F1
#
_entry.id   AF-A0A2A5F955-F1
#
_cell.length_a   1.000
_cell.length_b   1.000
_cell.length_c   1.000
_cell.angle_alpha   90.00
_cell.angle_beta   90.00
_cell.angle_gamma   90.00
#
_symmetry.space_group_name_H-M   'P 1'
#
loop_
_entity.id
_entity.type
_entity.pdbx_description
1 polymer ?
#
loop_
_entity_poly.entity_id
_entity_poly.type
_entity_poly.pdbx_seq_one_letter_code
_entity_poly.pdbx_strand_id
1 'polypeptide(L)'
;MNLPQNADLRAVIEATYKGRWRKIYRDALRDNEQAVACPTKAWKHALPVWDEVFVEKRAHVVFCVRNPYSWALSLARTPYHQKGPKTACVVDFVTQPWLTVSRDNMEAVLRSPMDLWNGKVEAYGAFMRQGGVPTRVIRFEDFVSDPVAEVRQVLMDFEVPFGDVRAVASTKSPTVTLGEISGYYQREDWKKSLTGDVVLAINEAIDWELAAQYGYYRLNPSDFPSRGITWKNWFRSRSLMLRSGSR
;
A
#
# COMPACT_ATOMS: atom_id res chain seq x y z
N MET A 1 10.19 -7.56 20.46
CA MET A 1 10.83 -7.30 21.77
C MET A 1 11.63 -6.02 21.67
N ASN A 2 11.44 -5.04 22.56
CA ASN A 2 12.38 -3.92 22.67
C ASN A 2 13.61 -4.45 23.40
N LEU A 3 14.72 -4.62 22.68
CA LEU A 3 16.00 -4.97 23.33
C LEU A 3 16.37 -3.81 24.27
N PRO A 4 16.81 -4.05 25.52
CA PRO A 4 17.13 -3.00 26.49
C PRO A 4 18.08 -1.92 25.93
N GLN A 5 19.07 -2.34 25.13
CA GLN A 5 20.01 -1.46 24.41
C GLN A 5 19.36 -0.43 23.46
N ASN A 6 18.14 -0.69 22.99
CA ASN A 6 17.43 0.21 22.09
C ASN A 6 16.67 1.32 22.85
N ALA A 7 16.39 1.14 24.15
CA ALA A 7 15.75 2.17 24.96
C ALA A 7 16.70 3.36 25.18
N ASP A 8 17.96 3.08 25.52
CA ASP A 8 19.00 4.10 25.70
C ASP A 8 19.29 4.82 24.38
N LEU A 9 19.44 4.07 23.29
CA LEU A 9 19.66 4.65 21.97
C LEU A 9 18.49 5.53 21.51
N ARG A 10 17.25 5.15 21.83
CA ARG A 10 16.06 5.97 21.54
C ARG A 10 16.09 7.30 22.31
N ALA A 11 16.44 7.28 23.59
CA ALA A 11 16.57 8.49 24.40
C ALA A 11 17.66 9.42 23.84
N VAL A 12 18.81 8.86 23.45
CA VAL A 12 19.89 9.61 22.78
C VAL A 12 19.40 10.24 21.47
N ILE A 13 18.70 9.48 20.61
CA ILE A 13 18.17 10.02 19.35
C ILE A 13 17.21 11.20 19.59
N GLU A 14 16.33 11.08 20.59
CA GLU A 14 15.36 12.14 20.94
C GLU A 14 16.05 13.39 21.50
N ALA A 15 17.13 13.25 22.26
CA ALA A 15 17.90 14.36 22.81
C ALA A 15 18.80 15.04 21.77
N THR A 16 19.44 14.27 20.89
CA THR A 16 20.46 14.77 19.94
C THR A 16 19.86 15.34 18.67
N TYR A 17 18.86 14.66 18.07
CA TYR A 17 18.38 15.01 16.74
C TYR A 17 17.01 15.70 16.77
N LYS A 18 16.77 16.61 15.81
CA LYS A 18 15.49 17.30 15.62
C LYS A 18 14.95 17.13 14.20
N GLY A 19 13.65 17.36 14.04
CA GLY A 19 12.98 17.40 12.73
C GLY A 19 13.21 16.14 11.89
N ARG A 20 13.64 16.34 10.63
CA ARG A 20 13.86 15.25 9.66
C ARG A 20 14.94 14.26 10.09
N TRP A 21 15.99 14.74 10.75
CA TRP A 21 17.10 13.89 11.19
C TRP A 21 16.64 12.91 12.26
N ARG A 22 15.91 13.41 13.27
CA ARG A 22 15.31 12.55 14.29
C ARG A 22 14.44 11.44 13.69
N LYS A 23 13.63 11.79 12.68
CA LYS A 23 12.79 10.81 11.97
C LYS A 23 13.63 9.72 11.30
N ILE A 24 14.70 10.10 10.59
CA ILE A 24 15.60 9.15 9.92
C ILE A 24 16.21 8.16 10.92
N TYR A 25 16.77 8.65 12.02
CA TYR A 25 17.38 7.78 13.04
C TYR A 25 16.35 6.88 13.73
N ARG A 26 15.14 7.39 14.01
CA ARG A 26 14.04 6.57 14.54
C ARG A 26 13.61 5.47 13.57
N ASP A 27 13.51 5.80 12.28
CA ASP A 27 13.17 4.81 11.26
C ASP A 27 14.23 3.72 11.16
N ALA A 28 15.51 4.08 11.25
CA ALA A 28 16.62 3.12 11.27
C ALA A 28 16.64 2.24 12.53
N LEU A 29 16.41 2.82 13.72
CA LEU A 29 16.28 2.05 14.96
C LEU A 29 15.12 1.05 14.87
N ARG A 30 13.99 1.47 14.29
CA ARG A 30 12.84 0.60 14.05
C ARG A 30 13.14 -0.52 13.06
N ASP A 31 13.95 -0.26 12.04
CA ASP A 31 14.40 -1.30 11.11
C ASP A 31 15.24 -2.36 11.83
N ASN A 32 16.16 -1.95 12.72
CA ASN A 32 16.94 -2.87 13.55
C ASN A 32 16.05 -3.70 14.49
N GLU A 33 15.11 -3.05 15.17
CA GLU A 33 14.14 -3.73 16.04
C GLU A 33 13.32 -4.78 15.26
N GLN A 34 12.87 -4.43 14.05
CA GLN A 34 12.06 -5.31 13.21
C GLN A 34 12.86 -6.50 12.68
N ALA A 35 14.10 -6.29 12.26
CA ALA A 35 14.98 -7.34 11.75
C ALA A 35 15.19 -8.47 12.77
N VAL A 36 15.21 -8.13 14.07
CA VAL A 36 15.31 -9.13 15.16
C VAL A 36 13.95 -9.73 15.49
N ALA A 37 12.89 -8.93 15.50
CA ALA A 37 11.59 -9.35 16.03
C ALA A 37 10.76 -10.22 15.08
N CYS A 38 11.03 -10.19 13.77
CA CYS A 38 10.22 -10.86 12.76
C CYS A 38 11.13 -11.63 11.79
N PRO A 39 11.47 -12.90 12.10
CA PRO A 39 12.33 -13.73 11.26
C PRO A 39 11.83 -13.86 9.82
N THR A 40 10.51 -13.96 9.65
CA THR A 40 9.85 -14.03 8.33
C THR A 40 9.87 -12.72 7.55
N LYS A 41 10.38 -11.63 8.16
CA LYS A 41 10.34 -10.25 7.62
C LYS A 41 8.94 -9.82 7.18
N ALA A 42 7.89 -10.46 7.71
CA ALA A 42 6.49 -10.23 7.38
C ALA A 42 5.99 -8.93 8.01
N TRP A 43 6.33 -7.81 7.37
CA TRP A 43 5.81 -6.48 7.70
C TRP A 43 4.75 -6.07 6.66
N LYS A 44 3.71 -5.35 7.09
CA LYS A 44 2.53 -4.96 6.26
C LYS A 44 2.82 -4.21 4.93
N HIS A 45 4.02 -3.69 4.77
CA HIS A 45 4.49 -2.99 3.56
C HIS A 45 5.75 -3.62 2.96
N ALA A 46 6.22 -4.75 3.51
CA ALA A 46 7.36 -5.46 2.98
C ALA A 46 6.97 -6.21 1.71
N LEU A 47 7.96 -6.39 0.84
CA LEU A 47 7.95 -7.46 -0.15
C LEU A 47 7.99 -8.80 0.61
N PRO A 48 6.98 -9.67 0.45
CA PRO A 48 6.95 -10.95 1.15
C PRO A 48 8.01 -11.89 0.60
N VAL A 49 8.71 -12.59 1.50
CA VAL A 49 9.68 -13.62 1.14
C VAL A 49 9.24 -14.93 1.79
N TRP A 50 9.31 -16.00 1.00
CA TRP A 50 9.03 -17.35 1.48
C TRP A 50 10.04 -17.76 2.55
N ASP A 51 9.54 -18.46 3.56
CA ASP A 51 10.34 -19.00 4.66
C ASP A 51 9.63 -20.24 5.24
N GLU A 52 10.38 -21.25 5.68
CA GLU A 52 9.81 -22.47 6.25
C GLU A 52 8.99 -22.22 7.52
N VAL A 53 9.23 -21.10 8.22
CA VAL A 53 8.44 -20.70 9.39
C VAL A 53 6.95 -20.55 9.05
N PHE A 54 6.58 -20.23 7.80
CA PHE A 54 5.18 -20.21 7.40
C PHE A 54 4.53 -21.60 7.52
N VAL A 55 5.25 -22.66 7.13
CA VAL A 55 4.81 -24.05 7.24
C VAL A 55 4.78 -24.48 8.70
N GLU A 56 5.86 -24.24 9.45
CA GLU A 56 5.96 -24.56 10.87
C GLU A 56 4.82 -23.95 11.70
N LYS A 57 4.42 -22.73 11.35
CA LYS A 57 3.32 -22.00 12.00
C LYS A 57 1.94 -22.30 11.41
N ARG A 58 1.86 -23.16 10.39
CA ARG A 58 0.62 -23.49 9.67
C ARG A 58 -0.13 -22.22 9.24
N ALA A 59 0.63 -21.29 8.68
CA ALA A 59 0.10 -19.98 8.30
C ALA A 59 -0.91 -20.10 7.16
N HIS A 60 -1.86 -19.19 7.12
CA HIS A 60 -2.70 -18.92 5.95
C HIS A 60 -2.37 -17.52 5.48
N VAL A 61 -2.13 -17.34 4.18
CA VAL A 61 -1.62 -16.07 3.65
C VAL A 61 -2.60 -15.46 2.64
N VAL A 62 -3.05 -14.25 2.95
CA VAL A 62 -3.89 -13.45 2.05
C VAL A 62 -3.07 -12.30 1.48
N PHE A 63 -2.96 -12.23 0.17
CA PHE A 63 -2.41 -11.08 -0.54
C PHE A 63 -3.53 -10.17 -1.00
N CYS A 64 -3.43 -8.88 -0.67
CA CYS A 64 -4.39 -7.88 -1.12
C CYS A 64 -3.73 -7.02 -2.21
N VAL A 65 -4.18 -7.15 -3.46
CA VAL A 65 -3.67 -6.35 -4.59
C VAL A 65 -4.67 -5.25 -4.89
N ARG A 66 -4.17 -4.05 -5.18
CA ARG A 66 -4.99 -2.89 -5.51
C ARG A 66 -4.64 -2.39 -6.90
N ASN A 67 -5.63 -1.84 -7.60
CA ASN A 67 -5.42 -1.21 -8.92
C ASN A 67 -4.21 -0.24 -8.87
N PRO A 68 -3.24 -0.33 -9.81
CA PRO A 68 -1.99 0.42 -9.73
C PRO A 68 -2.19 1.93 -9.76
N TYR A 69 -3.16 2.45 -10.52
CA TYR A 69 -3.47 3.89 -10.53
C TYR A 69 -4.07 4.36 -9.21
N SER A 70 -5.06 3.61 -8.72
CA SER A 70 -5.74 3.94 -7.46
C SER A 70 -4.75 3.84 -6.29
N TRP A 71 -3.83 2.87 -6.33
CA TRP A 71 -2.74 2.71 -5.39
C TRP A 71 -1.75 3.89 -5.44
N ALA A 72 -1.29 4.28 -6.63
CA ALA A 72 -0.34 5.39 -6.80
C ALA A 72 -0.91 6.70 -6.24
N LEU A 73 -2.17 7.02 -6.57
CA LEU A 73 -2.86 8.19 -6.03
C LEU A 73 -2.97 8.12 -4.50
N SER A 74 -3.33 6.95 -3.95
CA SER A 74 -3.44 6.77 -2.51
C SER A 74 -2.08 6.93 -1.81
N LEU A 75 -1.01 6.38 -2.39
CA LEU A 75 0.34 6.49 -1.86
C LEU A 75 0.82 7.94 -1.93
N ALA A 76 0.63 8.63 -3.05
CA ALA A 76 1.05 10.01 -3.21
C ALA A 76 0.32 10.97 -2.24
N ARG A 77 -0.93 10.65 -1.87
CA ARG A 77 -1.68 11.38 -0.84
C ARG A 77 -1.13 11.19 0.56
N THR A 78 -0.72 9.96 0.88
CA THR A 78 -0.28 9.59 2.22
C THR A 78 0.94 8.68 2.09
N PRO A 79 2.10 9.27 1.71
CA PRO A 79 3.29 8.47 1.46
C PRO A 79 3.79 7.87 2.77
N TYR A 80 3.67 6.55 2.91
CA TYR A 80 4.38 5.86 3.98
C TYR A 80 5.86 5.81 3.60
N HIS A 81 6.74 5.94 4.59
CA HIS A 81 8.20 5.79 4.44
C HIS A 81 8.89 6.70 3.39
N GLN A 82 8.21 7.66 2.77
CA GLN A 82 8.86 8.56 1.80
C GLN A 82 10.02 9.30 2.47
N LYS A 83 11.22 9.04 1.95
CA LYS A 83 12.45 9.75 2.24
C LYS A 83 12.86 10.46 0.97
N GLY A 84 12.97 11.79 1.03
CA GLY A 84 13.26 12.61 -0.13
C GLY A 84 12.51 13.94 -0.11
N PRO A 85 12.74 14.79 -1.11
CA PRO A 85 11.96 16.01 -1.28
C PRO A 85 10.48 15.69 -1.48
N LYS A 86 9.63 16.64 -1.08
CA LYS A 86 8.22 16.58 -1.48
C LYS A 86 8.13 16.97 -2.95
N THR A 87 7.27 16.28 -3.70
CA THR A 87 7.02 16.61 -5.11
C THR A 87 5.98 17.72 -5.24
N ALA A 88 5.90 18.36 -6.41
CA ALA A 88 4.93 19.42 -6.68
C ALA A 88 3.61 18.88 -7.26
N CYS A 89 3.66 17.72 -7.92
CA CYS A 89 2.50 17.04 -8.48
C CYS A 89 2.61 15.51 -8.42
N VAL A 90 1.55 14.83 -8.90
CA VAL A 90 1.47 13.36 -8.94
C VAL A 90 2.44 12.77 -9.97
N VAL A 91 2.63 13.42 -11.12
CA VAL A 91 3.57 12.94 -12.17
C VAL A 91 4.97 12.83 -11.59
N ASP A 92 5.48 13.93 -11.01
CA ASP A 92 6.78 13.95 -10.30
C ASP A 92 6.85 12.85 -9.22
N PHE A 93 5.74 12.59 -8.53
CA PHE A 93 5.71 11.56 -7.49
C PHE A 93 5.89 10.16 -8.07
N VAL A 94 5.21 9.84 -9.16
CA VAL A 94 5.25 8.48 -9.75
C VAL A 94 6.50 8.25 -10.60
N THR A 95 7.30 9.28 -10.91
CA THR A 95 8.54 9.18 -11.69
C THR A 95 9.82 9.42 -10.89
N GLN A 96 9.75 10.02 -9.69
CA GLN A 96 10.96 10.23 -8.87
C GLN A 96 11.52 8.91 -8.33
N PRO A 97 12.85 8.80 -8.14
CA PRO A 97 13.44 7.70 -7.40
C PRO A 97 12.84 7.55 -6.00
N TRP A 98 12.66 6.30 -5.57
CA TRP A 98 12.11 5.99 -4.25
C TRP A 98 13.16 5.33 -3.35
N LEU A 99 13.48 5.97 -2.23
CA LEU A 99 14.35 5.41 -1.20
C LEU A 99 13.54 4.55 -0.23
N THR A 100 13.82 3.25 -0.23
CA THR A 100 13.15 2.28 0.65
C THR A 100 13.68 2.35 2.08
N VAL A 101 12.95 1.73 3.00
CA VAL A 101 13.47 1.36 4.32
C VAL A 101 13.82 -0.13 4.32
N SER A 102 14.70 -0.58 5.21
CA SER A 102 15.16 -1.98 5.19
C SER A 102 13.99 -2.97 5.34
N ARG A 103 13.01 -2.60 6.16
CA ARG A 103 11.75 -3.36 6.36
C ARG A 103 10.82 -3.41 5.16
N ASP A 104 11.08 -2.66 4.08
CA ASP A 104 10.35 -2.85 2.82
C ASP A 104 10.83 -4.12 2.09
N ASN A 105 11.99 -4.69 2.48
CA ASN A 105 12.57 -5.92 1.92
C ASN A 105 12.78 -5.87 0.40
N MET A 106 13.24 -4.71 -0.08
CA MET A 106 13.54 -4.42 -1.49
C MET A 106 14.90 -3.74 -1.59
N GLU A 107 15.37 -3.48 -2.81
CA GLU A 107 16.56 -2.67 -3.04
C GLU A 107 16.44 -1.30 -2.36
N ALA A 108 17.58 -0.73 -1.96
CA ALA A 108 17.62 0.53 -1.22
C ALA A 108 17.03 1.69 -2.03
N VAL A 109 17.26 1.72 -3.35
CA VAL A 109 16.79 2.78 -4.24
C VAL A 109 16.09 2.16 -5.44
N LEU A 110 14.84 2.54 -5.66
CA LEU A 110 14.06 2.15 -6.83
C LEU A 110 13.92 3.32 -7.80
N ARG A 111 13.65 3.04 -9.08
CA ARG A 111 13.53 4.09 -10.12
C ARG A 111 12.28 4.94 -9.90
N SER A 112 11.23 4.33 -9.36
CA SER A 112 9.96 4.97 -9.07
C SER A 112 9.25 4.32 -7.89
N PRO A 113 8.22 4.94 -7.29
CA PRO A 113 7.31 4.22 -6.40
C PRO A 113 6.55 3.11 -7.12
N MET A 114 6.42 3.16 -8.46
CA MET A 114 5.72 2.10 -9.19
C MET A 114 6.51 0.78 -9.18
N ASP A 115 7.84 0.84 -9.10
CA ASP A 115 8.68 -0.34 -8.86
C ASP A 115 8.33 -1.03 -7.52
N LEU A 116 7.88 -0.29 -6.50
CA LEU A 116 7.37 -0.90 -5.26
C LEU A 116 6.11 -1.73 -5.52
N TRP A 117 5.23 -1.25 -6.38
CA TRP A 117 4.00 -1.97 -6.71
C TRP A 117 4.35 -3.24 -7.49
N ASN A 118 5.16 -3.10 -8.55
CA ASN A 118 5.61 -4.24 -9.38
C ASN A 118 6.30 -5.30 -8.52
N GLY A 119 7.33 -4.94 -7.75
CA GLY A 119 8.09 -5.89 -6.96
C GLY A 119 7.27 -6.60 -5.88
N LYS A 120 6.29 -5.93 -5.27
CA LYS A 120 5.39 -6.57 -4.29
C LYS A 120 4.45 -7.57 -4.95
N VAL A 121 3.86 -7.18 -6.07
CA VAL A 121 2.88 -8.02 -6.78
C VAL A 121 3.56 -9.22 -7.44
N GLU A 122 4.78 -9.05 -7.94
CA GLU A 122 5.62 -10.14 -8.42
C GLU A 122 5.94 -11.12 -7.29
N ALA A 123 6.34 -10.59 -6.12
CA ALA A 123 6.65 -11.40 -4.95
C ALA A 123 5.45 -12.20 -4.42
N TYR A 124 4.22 -11.72 -4.61
CA TYR A 124 3.01 -12.51 -4.29
C TYR A 124 2.98 -13.78 -5.13
N GLY A 125 3.18 -13.66 -6.45
CA GLY A 125 3.26 -14.82 -7.35
C GLY A 125 4.42 -15.75 -7.00
N ALA A 126 5.60 -15.19 -6.71
CA ALA A 126 6.76 -15.98 -6.30
C ALA A 126 6.53 -16.76 -5.00
N PHE A 127 5.87 -16.14 -4.02
CA PHE A 127 5.49 -16.77 -2.76
C PHE A 127 4.48 -17.91 -3.00
N MET A 128 3.42 -17.66 -3.76
CA MET A 128 2.38 -18.67 -4.03
C MET A 128 2.93 -19.91 -4.75
N ARG A 129 3.92 -19.75 -5.64
CA ARG A 129 4.56 -20.88 -6.34
C ARG A 129 5.31 -21.85 -5.42
N GLN A 130 5.66 -21.45 -4.20
CA GLN A 130 6.30 -22.35 -3.25
C GLN A 130 5.35 -23.44 -2.75
N GLY A 131 4.04 -23.16 -2.72
CA GLY A 131 3.01 -24.18 -2.48
C GLY A 131 2.96 -24.81 -1.08
N GLY A 132 3.77 -24.34 -0.13
CA GLY A 132 3.87 -24.96 1.21
C GLY A 132 2.76 -24.56 2.21
N VAL A 133 1.98 -23.53 1.92
CA VAL A 133 0.85 -23.09 2.76
C VAL A 133 -0.33 -22.61 1.89
N PRO A 134 -1.58 -22.64 2.40
CA PRO A 134 -2.71 -22.06 1.71
C PRO A 134 -2.50 -20.56 1.47
N THR A 135 -2.73 -20.15 0.23
CA THR A 135 -2.62 -18.75 -0.18
C THR A 135 -3.84 -18.31 -0.97
N ARG A 136 -4.24 -17.06 -0.83
CA ARG A 136 -5.31 -16.45 -1.63
C ARG A 136 -4.97 -15.00 -1.96
N VAL A 137 -5.33 -14.60 -3.18
CA VAL A 137 -5.27 -13.20 -3.59
C VAL A 137 -6.68 -12.62 -3.56
N ILE A 138 -6.83 -11.43 -2.98
CA ILE A 138 -8.03 -10.63 -3.04
C ILE A 138 -7.73 -9.30 -3.71
N ARG A 139 -8.67 -8.78 -4.50
CA ARG A 139 -8.57 -7.40 -4.99
C ARG A 139 -9.13 -6.47 -3.92
N PHE A 140 -8.42 -5.38 -3.69
CA PHE A 140 -8.83 -4.37 -2.71
C PHE A 140 -10.21 -3.82 -3.02
N GLU A 141 -10.49 -3.58 -4.31
CA GLU A 141 -11.75 -3.06 -4.83
C GLU A 141 -12.93 -4.00 -4.53
N ASP A 142 -12.74 -5.32 -4.67
CA ASP A 142 -13.76 -6.32 -4.34
C ASP A 142 -13.98 -6.37 -2.82
N PHE A 143 -12.89 -6.41 -2.06
CA PHE A 143 -12.93 -6.43 -0.60
C PHE A 143 -13.67 -5.23 0.01
N VAL A 144 -13.44 -4.01 -0.50
CA VAL A 144 -14.16 -2.85 0.02
C VAL A 144 -15.60 -2.75 -0.47
N SER A 145 -15.93 -3.43 -1.58
CA SER A 145 -17.30 -3.50 -2.09
C SER A 145 -18.17 -4.36 -1.18
N ASP A 146 -17.70 -5.56 -0.83
CA ASP A 146 -18.36 -6.47 0.10
C ASP A 146 -17.34 -7.25 0.96
N PRO A 147 -16.88 -6.65 2.08
CA PRO A 147 -15.86 -7.28 2.91
C PRO A 147 -16.37 -8.54 3.63
N VAL A 148 -17.68 -8.66 3.85
CA VAL A 148 -18.25 -9.83 4.51
C VAL A 148 -18.22 -11.03 3.56
N ALA A 149 -18.66 -10.85 2.31
CA ALA A 149 -18.60 -11.91 1.31
C ALA A 149 -17.15 -12.33 1.04
N GLU A 150 -16.22 -11.37 0.87
CA GLU A 150 -14.82 -11.68 0.57
C GLU A 150 -14.15 -12.46 1.71
N VAL A 151 -14.37 -12.05 2.97
CA VAL A 151 -13.81 -12.76 4.14
C VAL A 151 -14.42 -14.15 4.30
N ARG A 152 -15.74 -14.31 4.08
CA ARG A 152 -16.37 -15.64 4.10
C ARG A 152 -15.74 -16.56 3.07
N GLN A 153 -15.52 -16.07 1.84
CA GLN A 153 -14.91 -16.87 0.79
C GLN A 153 -13.47 -17.24 1.14
N VAL A 154 -12.66 -16.31 1.66
CA VAL A 154 -11.29 -16.60 2.13
C VAL A 154 -11.29 -17.69 3.20
N LEU A 155 -12.20 -17.63 4.18
CA LEU A 155 -12.26 -18.62 5.25
C LEU A 155 -12.70 -20.00 4.73
N MET A 156 -13.63 -20.04 3.76
CA MET A 156 -14.02 -21.28 3.08
C MET A 156 -12.84 -21.90 2.31
N ASP A 157 -12.12 -21.11 1.51
CA ASP A 157 -10.96 -21.55 0.74
C ASP A 157 -9.83 -22.10 1.62
N PHE A 158 -9.70 -21.57 2.83
CA PHE A 158 -8.72 -22.00 3.82
C PHE A 158 -9.23 -23.11 4.75
N GLU A 159 -10.47 -23.58 4.53
CA GLU A 159 -11.12 -24.58 5.38
C GLU A 159 -11.12 -24.20 6.88
N VAL A 160 -11.13 -22.89 7.17
CA VAL A 160 -11.17 -22.38 8.55
C VAL A 160 -12.62 -22.34 9.01
N PRO A 161 -13.02 -23.00 10.11
CA PRO A 161 -14.39 -22.91 10.61
C PRO A 161 -14.74 -21.49 11.05
N PHE A 162 -15.93 -21.00 10.67
CA PHE A 162 -16.40 -19.68 11.06
C PHE A 162 -17.91 -19.65 11.33
N GLY A 163 -18.31 -18.79 12.26
CA GLY A 163 -19.71 -18.46 12.53
C GLY A 163 -20.16 -17.22 11.73
N ASP A 164 -20.80 -16.27 12.39
CA ASP A 164 -21.17 -15.02 11.74
C ASP A 164 -19.95 -14.14 11.43
N VAL A 165 -19.73 -13.86 10.15
CA VAL A 165 -18.77 -12.84 9.71
C VAL A 165 -19.49 -11.49 9.67
N ARG A 166 -18.90 -10.46 10.28
CA ARG A 166 -19.49 -9.12 10.38
C ARG A 166 -18.48 -8.06 9.97
N ALA A 167 -18.95 -7.03 9.28
CA ALA A 167 -18.13 -5.86 9.01
C ALA A 167 -17.86 -5.08 10.31
N VAL A 168 -16.66 -4.55 10.45
CA VAL A 168 -16.26 -3.70 11.58
C VAL A 168 -16.01 -2.27 11.10
N ALA A 169 -16.16 -1.31 12.02
CA ALA A 169 -15.89 0.10 11.71
C ALA A 169 -14.43 0.32 11.31
N SER A 170 -14.20 1.27 10.40
CA SER A 170 -12.86 1.65 9.95
C SER A 170 -12.03 2.19 11.12
N THR A 171 -10.87 1.59 11.35
CA THR A 171 -9.91 2.06 12.37
C THR A 171 -9.09 3.27 11.92
N LYS A 172 -9.22 3.69 10.66
CA LYS A 172 -8.38 4.76 10.07
C LYS A 172 -8.98 6.15 10.20
N SER A 173 -10.30 6.26 10.20
CA SER A 173 -10.99 7.51 10.49
C SER A 173 -12.41 7.22 10.97
N PRO A 174 -12.84 7.81 12.10
CA PRO A 174 -14.23 7.71 12.51
C PRO A 174 -15.18 8.46 11.55
N THR A 175 -14.63 9.32 10.67
CA THR A 175 -15.42 10.17 9.77
C THR A 175 -15.70 9.55 8.40
N VAL A 176 -15.14 8.37 8.10
CA VAL A 176 -15.33 7.72 6.79
C VAL A 176 -15.88 6.33 7.00
N THR A 177 -17.11 6.13 6.56
CA THR A 177 -17.86 4.87 6.65
C THR A 177 -17.42 3.87 5.57
N LEU A 178 -17.70 2.58 5.81
CA LEU A 178 -17.49 1.55 4.79
C LEU A 178 -18.30 1.84 3.51
N GLY A 179 -19.53 2.33 3.64
CA GLY A 179 -20.39 2.68 2.50
C GLY A 179 -19.77 3.78 1.62
N GLU A 180 -19.15 4.79 2.21
CA GLU A 180 -18.45 5.84 1.46
C GLU A 180 -17.20 5.30 0.74
N ILE A 181 -16.43 4.42 1.40
CA ILE A 181 -15.27 3.77 0.79
C ILE A 181 -15.73 2.90 -0.38
N SER A 182 -16.69 2.02 -0.15
CA SER A 182 -17.27 1.12 -1.15
C SER A 182 -17.76 1.91 -2.37
N GLY A 183 -18.60 2.92 -2.16
CA GLY A 183 -19.12 3.76 -3.25
C GLY A 183 -18.03 4.49 -4.04
N TYR A 184 -16.96 4.93 -3.38
CA TYR A 184 -15.82 5.57 -4.06
C TYR A 184 -15.10 4.63 -5.03
N TYR A 185 -14.92 3.35 -4.68
CA TYR A 185 -14.27 2.38 -5.57
C TYR A 185 -15.22 1.81 -6.61
N GLN A 186 -16.48 1.55 -6.25
CA GLN A 186 -17.51 1.07 -7.19
C GLN A 186 -17.76 2.05 -8.34
N ARG A 187 -17.79 3.36 -8.05
CA ARG A 187 -17.92 4.40 -9.09
C ARG A 187 -16.60 4.83 -9.71
N GLU A 188 -15.50 4.22 -9.28
CA GLU A 188 -14.14 4.58 -9.68
C GLU A 188 -13.84 6.08 -9.54
N ASP A 189 -14.35 6.73 -8.49
CA ASP A 189 -14.24 8.18 -8.27
C ASP A 189 -12.76 8.64 -8.19
N TRP A 190 -11.83 7.72 -7.93
CA TRP A 190 -10.39 7.96 -8.01
C TRP A 190 -9.91 8.37 -9.41
N LYS A 191 -10.57 7.94 -10.49
CA LYS A 191 -10.22 8.33 -11.87
C LYS A 191 -10.32 9.83 -12.10
N LYS A 192 -11.20 10.53 -11.36
CA LYS A 192 -11.34 12.00 -11.41
C LYS A 192 -10.08 12.75 -10.97
N SER A 193 -9.13 12.06 -10.35
CA SER A 193 -7.84 12.61 -9.91
C SER A 193 -6.70 12.34 -10.89
N LEU A 194 -6.96 11.63 -12.00
CA LEU A 194 -5.98 11.33 -13.02
C LEU A 194 -5.95 12.39 -14.11
N THR A 195 -4.78 12.56 -14.70
CA THR A 195 -4.52 13.34 -15.92
C THR A 195 -3.92 12.42 -16.96
N GLY A 196 -3.95 12.81 -18.24
CA GLY A 196 -3.29 12.05 -19.31
C GLY A 196 -1.83 11.77 -18.98
N ASP A 197 -1.09 12.77 -18.50
CA ASP A 197 0.32 12.63 -18.13
C ASP A 197 0.55 11.65 -16.96
N VAL A 198 -0.32 11.66 -15.95
CA VAL A 198 -0.22 10.71 -14.82
C VAL A 198 -0.49 9.29 -15.31
N VAL A 199 -1.51 9.11 -16.17
CA VAL A 199 -1.84 7.81 -16.75
C VAL A 199 -0.68 7.31 -17.60
N LEU A 200 -0.10 8.17 -18.44
CA LEU A 200 1.05 7.83 -19.27
C LEU A 200 2.25 7.42 -18.42
N ALA A 201 2.62 8.23 -17.41
CA ALA A 201 3.75 7.92 -16.54
C ALA A 201 3.56 6.60 -15.77
N ILE A 202 2.35 6.30 -15.30
CA ILE A 202 2.05 5.01 -14.66
C ILE A 202 2.08 3.88 -15.69
N ASN A 203 1.58 4.11 -16.91
CA ASN A 203 1.60 3.12 -18.00
C ASN A 203 3.02 2.69 -18.36
N GLU A 204 3.96 3.63 -18.40
CA GLU A 204 5.37 3.38 -18.72
C GLU A 204 6.11 2.64 -17.59
N ALA A 205 5.67 2.81 -16.33
CA ALA A 205 6.37 2.26 -15.17
C ALA A 205 5.80 0.92 -14.66
N ILE A 206 4.54 0.59 -14.96
CA ILE A 206 3.91 -0.66 -14.52
C ILE A 206 4.26 -1.82 -15.47
N ASP A 207 4.56 -2.97 -14.89
CA ASP A 207 4.53 -4.24 -15.61
C ASP A 207 3.07 -4.66 -15.83
N TRP A 208 2.59 -4.47 -17.06
CA TRP A 208 1.20 -4.73 -17.41
C TRP A 208 0.89 -6.20 -17.69
N GLU A 209 1.90 -7.01 -18.01
CA GLU A 209 1.72 -8.46 -18.11
C GLU A 209 1.49 -9.03 -16.70
N LEU A 210 2.28 -8.57 -15.73
CA LEU A 210 2.06 -8.89 -14.32
C LEU A 210 0.72 -8.35 -13.82
N ALA A 211 0.39 -7.09 -14.08
CA ALA A 211 -0.87 -6.50 -13.60
C ALA A 211 -2.12 -7.20 -14.16
N ALA A 212 -2.06 -7.67 -15.42
CA ALA A 212 -3.15 -8.41 -16.04
C ALA A 212 -3.45 -9.74 -15.33
N GLN A 213 -2.46 -10.39 -14.71
CA GLN A 213 -2.66 -11.60 -13.89
C GLN A 213 -3.59 -11.36 -12.70
N TYR A 214 -3.73 -10.09 -12.28
CA TYR A 214 -4.59 -9.67 -11.17
C TYR A 214 -5.84 -8.91 -11.66
N GLY A 215 -6.13 -8.96 -12.97
CA GLY A 215 -7.31 -8.34 -13.57
C GLY A 215 -7.23 -6.81 -13.69
N TYR A 216 -6.01 -6.24 -13.77
CA TYR A 216 -5.82 -4.81 -14.01
C TYR A 216 -5.24 -4.54 -15.40
N TYR A 217 -5.79 -3.54 -16.07
CA TYR A 217 -5.47 -3.22 -17.45
C TYR A 217 -5.13 -1.74 -17.62
N ARG A 218 -4.40 -1.43 -18.70
CA ARG A 218 -4.02 -0.07 -19.08
C ARG A 218 -5.25 0.79 -19.31
N LEU A 219 -5.25 1.97 -18.70
CA LEU A 219 -6.12 3.08 -19.07
C LEU A 219 -5.50 3.82 -20.25
N ASN A 220 -6.35 4.38 -21.12
CA ASN A 220 -5.91 5.19 -22.24
C ASN A 220 -5.69 6.64 -21.78
N PRO A 221 -4.46 7.21 -21.90
CA PRO A 221 -4.19 8.59 -21.51
C PRO A 221 -5.12 9.64 -22.15
N SER A 222 -5.63 9.39 -23.37
CA SER A 222 -6.52 10.34 -24.06
C SER A 222 -7.88 10.51 -23.40
N ASP A 223 -8.29 9.58 -22.54
CA ASP A 223 -9.57 9.64 -21.83
C ASP A 223 -9.53 10.62 -20.63
N PHE A 224 -8.36 11.22 -20.36
CA PHE A 224 -8.10 12.05 -19.20
C PHE A 224 -7.63 13.47 -19.59
N PRO A 225 -7.91 14.48 -18.77
CA PRO A 225 -7.49 15.85 -19.06
C PRO A 225 -5.96 15.98 -19.09
N SER A 226 -5.44 16.82 -19.98
CA SER A 226 -4.00 17.08 -20.16
C SER A 226 -3.40 18.09 -19.18
N ARG A 227 -4.16 18.61 -18.21
CA ARG A 227 -3.66 19.65 -17.30
C ARG A 227 -2.95 19.07 -16.08
N GLY A 228 -1.75 19.57 -15.79
CA GLY A 228 -1.03 19.28 -14.55
C GLY A 228 -1.85 19.62 -13.30
N ILE A 229 -2.30 18.61 -12.57
CA ILE A 229 -2.92 18.79 -11.27
C ILE A 229 -1.80 19.04 -10.26
N THR A 230 -1.63 20.30 -9.85
CA THR A 230 -0.79 20.61 -8.68
C THR A 230 -1.43 20.07 -7.41
N TRP A 231 -0.63 19.73 -6.39
CA TRP A 231 -1.17 19.34 -5.09
C TRP A 231 -2.21 20.32 -4.54
N LYS A 232 -2.01 21.64 -4.78
CA LYS A 232 -2.94 22.70 -4.35
C LYS A 232 -4.34 22.54 -4.97
N ASN A 233 -4.42 22.17 -6.25
CA ASN A 233 -5.70 21.95 -6.93
C ASN A 233 -6.35 20.64 -6.49
N TRP A 234 -5.54 19.64 -6.18
CA TRP A 234 -6.01 18.33 -5.75
C TRP A 234 -6.60 18.31 -4.33
N PHE A 235 -5.95 18.99 -3.38
CA PHE A 235 -6.43 19.04 -2.00
C PHE A 235 -7.65 19.98 -1.83
N ARG A 236 -7.84 20.96 -2.73
CA ARG A 236 -9.00 21.87 -2.73
C ARG A 236 -10.29 21.20 -3.21
N SER A 237 -10.24 20.29 -4.18
CA SER A 237 -11.45 19.61 -4.69
C SER A 237 -12.11 18.69 -3.66
N ARG A 238 -11.40 18.28 -2.60
CA ARG A 238 -11.94 17.45 -1.51
C ARG A 238 -12.44 18.20 -0.28
N SER A 239 -12.15 19.50 -0.09
CA SER A 239 -12.89 20.25 0.94
C SER A 239 -14.38 20.37 0.58
N LEU A 240 -14.70 20.23 -0.71
CA LEU A 240 -16.06 20.16 -1.23
C LEU A 240 -16.69 18.75 -1.09
N MET A 241 -15.92 17.66 -1.25
CA MET A 241 -16.44 16.29 -1.04
C MET A 241 -16.65 15.91 0.44
N LEU A 242 -16.01 16.60 1.38
CA LEU A 242 -16.23 16.41 2.83
C LEU A 242 -17.23 17.42 3.43
N ARG A 243 -17.78 18.36 2.63
CA ARG A 243 -18.74 19.38 3.09
C ARG A 243 -20.11 19.33 2.41
N SER A 244 -20.33 18.48 1.42
CA SER A 244 -21.64 18.38 0.75
C SER A 244 -22.66 17.48 1.47
N GLY A 245 -22.51 17.29 2.78
CA GLY A 245 -23.37 16.43 3.62
C GLY A 245 -24.00 17.13 4.83
N SER A 246 -24.11 18.46 4.83
CA SER A 246 -24.88 19.20 5.82
C SER A 246 -25.79 20.18 5.12
N ARG A 247 -27.02 19.73 4.85
CA ARG A 247 -28.19 20.62 4.88
C ARG A 247 -28.81 20.50 6.27
#